data_AF-A0ABD5SK82-F1
#
_entry.id   AF-A0ABD5SK82-F1
#
_cell.length_a   1.000
_cell.length_b   1.000
_cell.length_c   1.000
_cell.angle_alpha   90.00
_cell.angle_beta   90.00
_cell.angle_gamma   90.00
#
_symmetry.space_group_name_H-M   'P 1'
#
loop_
_entity.id
_entity.type
_entity.pdbx_description
1 polymer ?
#
loop_
_entity_poly.entity_id
_entity_poly.type
_entity_poly.pdbx_seq_one_letter_code
_entity_poly.pdbx_strand_id
1 'polypeptide(L)'
;MIGLLLYGVGPIANAEATIAAFAAAVAIVGSFVAFLAYHGYRRNGSRPMLYLAVGIAFLTAVPVVIDYGVGALLPATDAEILFAITIAHLAGVLAILYALTKA
;
A
#
# COMPACT_ATOMS: atom_id res chain seq x y z
N MET A 1 -25.56 28.41 15.39
CA MET A 1 -25.74 27.78 14.07
C MET A 1 -24.53 27.86 13.13
N ILE A 2 -23.50 28.69 13.40
CA ILE A 2 -22.27 28.76 12.57
C ILE A 2 -21.24 27.67 12.92
N GLY A 3 -21.23 27.16 14.15
CA GLY A 3 -20.27 26.12 14.60
C GLY A 3 -20.48 24.72 14.01
N LEU A 4 -21.64 24.42 13.43
CA LEU A 4 -21.92 23.11 12.82
C LEU A 4 -21.36 22.99 11.40
N LEU A 5 -21.18 24.12 10.70
CA LEU A 5 -20.63 24.16 9.34
C LEU A 5 -19.10 24.00 9.32
N LEU A 6 -18.40 24.33 10.41
CA LEU A 6 -16.96 24.08 10.55
C LEU A 6 -16.64 22.62 10.93
N TYR A 7 -17.58 21.91 11.56
CA TYR A 7 -17.43 20.47 11.85
C TYR A 7 -17.56 19.60 10.59
N GLY A 8 -18.29 20.10 9.58
CA GLY A 8 -18.43 19.49 8.26
C GLY A 8 -17.39 19.96 7.22
N VAL A 9 -16.37 20.72 7.63
CA VAL A 9 -15.27 21.22 6.77
C VAL A 9 -13.90 20.84 7.37
N GLY A 10 -13.87 19.85 8.27
CA GLY A 10 -12.63 19.19 8.66
C GLY A 10 -12.16 18.20 7.59
N PRO A 11 -10.95 17.60 7.73
CA PRO A 11 -10.45 16.51 6.87
C PRO A 11 -11.34 15.25 6.84
N ILE A 12 -12.58 15.29 7.31
CA ILE A 12 -13.55 14.21 7.39
C ILE A 12 -14.88 14.58 6.70
N ALA A 13 -14.99 15.78 6.14
CA ALA A 13 -16.13 16.26 5.35
C ALA A 13 -16.45 15.35 4.15
N ASN A 14 -15.40 14.71 3.62
CA ASN A 14 -15.43 13.82 2.48
C ASN A 14 -14.53 12.62 2.82
N ALA A 15 -15.10 11.69 3.61
CA ALA A 15 -14.41 10.49 4.10
C ALA A 15 -13.70 9.71 2.99
N GLU A 16 -14.32 9.62 1.81
CA GLU A 16 -13.74 8.99 0.62
C GLU A 16 -12.43 9.67 0.17
N ALA A 17 -12.44 10.99 0.00
CA ALA A 17 -11.26 11.75 -0.42
C ALA A 17 -10.14 11.68 0.63
N THR A 18 -10.50 11.63 1.90
CA THR A 18 -9.55 11.47 3.01
C THR A 18 -8.90 10.10 2.98
N ILE A 19 -9.68 9.03 2.86
CA ILE A 19 -9.17 7.67 2.73
C ILE A 19 -8.24 7.58 1.52
N ALA A 20 -8.64 8.14 0.38
CA ALA A 20 -7.81 8.18 -0.83
C ALA A 20 -6.50 8.95 -0.63
N ALA A 21 -6.52 10.08 0.09
CA ALA A 21 -5.30 10.83 0.40
C ALA A 21 -4.33 10.04 1.29
N PHE A 22 -4.84 9.35 2.31
CA PHE A 22 -4.01 8.50 3.16
C PHE A 22 -3.50 7.27 2.41
N ALA A 23 -4.32 6.64 1.57
CA ALA A 23 -3.92 5.53 0.71
C ALA A 23 -2.79 5.96 -0.24
N ALA A 24 -2.92 7.13 -0.88
CA ALA A 24 -1.88 7.70 -1.73
C ALA A 24 -0.58 7.98 -0.94
N ALA A 25 -0.68 8.55 0.26
CA ALA A 25 0.48 8.78 1.12
C ALA A 25 1.18 7.46 1.49
N VAL A 26 0.42 6.42 1.86
CA VAL A 26 0.95 5.07 2.13
C VAL A 26 1.64 4.49 0.90
N ALA A 27 1.04 4.59 -0.28
CA ALA A 27 1.65 4.11 -1.52
C ALA A 27 2.96 4.85 -1.86
N ILE A 28 2.99 6.18 -1.71
CA ILE A 28 4.17 7.00 -1.99
C ILE A 28 5.30 6.66 -1.01
N VAL A 29 5.01 6.72 0.29
CA VAL A 29 6.01 6.46 1.34
C VAL A 29 6.47 5.00 1.26
N GLY A 30 5.55 4.05 1.12
CA GLY A 30 5.85 2.63 0.97
C GLY A 30 6.70 2.35 -0.26
N SER A 31 6.39 2.95 -1.42
CA SER A 31 7.21 2.84 -2.63
C SER A 31 8.61 3.40 -2.43
N PHE A 32 8.74 4.53 -1.74
CA PHE A 32 10.04 5.11 -1.41
C PHE A 32 10.87 4.17 -0.52
N VAL A 33 10.27 3.58 0.52
CA VAL A 33 10.97 2.61 1.39
C VAL A 33 11.33 1.34 0.61
N ALA A 34 10.43 0.83 -0.24
CA ALA A 34 10.72 -0.31 -1.12
C ALA A 34 11.89 0.00 -2.07
N PHE A 35 11.94 1.21 -2.64
CA PHE A 35 13.04 1.68 -3.46
C PHE A 35 14.36 1.72 -2.68
N LEU A 36 14.36 2.22 -1.44
CA LEU A 36 15.55 2.24 -0.59
C LEU A 36 16.03 0.82 -0.27
N ALA A 37 15.12 -0.10 0.04
CA ALA A 37 15.46 -1.51 0.28
C ALA A 37 16.05 -2.17 -0.98
N TYR A 38 15.49 -1.89 -2.16
CA TYR A 38 16.02 -2.35 -3.44
C TYR A 38 17.40 -1.75 -3.75
N HIS A 39 17.60 -0.47 -3.47
CA HIS A 39 18.90 0.18 -3.63
C HIS A 39 19.96 -0.44 -2.69
N GLY A 40 19.57 -0.76 -1.46
CA GLY A 40 20.39 -1.51 -0.51
C GLY A 40 20.75 -2.91 -1.02
N TYR A 41 19.79 -3.63 -1.62
CA TYR A 41 20.05 -4.89 -2.32
C TYR A 41 21.09 -4.71 -3.43
N ARG A 42 20.95 -3.70 -4.28
CA ARG A 42 21.89 -3.45 -5.38
C ARG A 42 23.30 -3.11 -4.91
N ARG A 43 23.44 -2.40 -3.78
CA ARG A 43 24.73 -1.99 -3.23
C ARG A 43 25.43 -3.10 -2.45
N ASN A 44 24.68 -3.89 -1.70
CA ASN A 44 25.23 -4.85 -0.74
C ASN A 44 25.05 -6.33 -1.16
N GLY A 45 24.35 -6.61 -2.27
CA GLY A 45 24.08 -7.97 -2.74
C GLY A 45 23.18 -8.80 -1.82
N SER A 46 22.58 -8.18 -0.81
CA SER A 46 21.80 -8.86 0.23
C SER A 46 20.43 -9.28 -0.31
N ARG A 47 20.31 -10.55 -0.71
CA ARG A 47 19.04 -11.16 -1.13
C ARG A 47 17.88 -10.88 -0.16
N PRO A 48 18.05 -10.93 1.17
CA PRO A 48 17.02 -10.51 2.13
C PRO A 48 16.42 -9.12 1.89
N MET A 49 17.26 -8.13 1.54
CA MET A 49 16.78 -6.76 1.28
C MET A 49 15.88 -6.70 0.04
N LEU A 50 16.07 -7.58 -0.94
CA LEU A 50 15.16 -7.67 -2.09
C LEU A 50 13.78 -8.17 -1.66
N TYR A 51 13.72 -9.22 -0.83
CA TYR A 51 12.45 -9.74 -0.32
C TYR A 51 11.75 -8.74 0.61
N LEU A 52 12.50 -7.96 1.37
CA LEU A 52 11.97 -6.83 2.13
C LEU A 52 11.36 -5.77 1.20
N ALA A 53 12.06 -5.38 0.14
CA ALA A 53 11.55 -4.42 -0.85
C ALA A 53 10.24 -4.90 -1.50
N VAL A 54 10.20 -6.17 -1.90
CA VAL A 54 9.00 -6.81 -2.46
C VAL A 54 7.88 -6.80 -1.42
N GLY A 55 8.16 -7.20 -0.18
CA GLY A 55 7.18 -7.22 0.90
C GLY A 55 6.56 -5.85 1.17
N ILE A 56 7.38 -4.80 1.24
CA ILE A 56 6.91 -3.43 1.41
C ILE A 56 6.01 -3.00 0.25
N ALA A 57 6.41 -3.28 -1.00
CA ALA A 57 5.60 -2.93 -2.17
C ALA A 57 4.22 -3.63 -2.15
N PHE A 58 4.18 -4.91 -1.77
CA PHE A 58 2.96 -5.71 -1.66
C PHE A 58 2.05 -5.30 -0.49
N LEU A 59 2.61 -4.67 0.55
CA LEU A 59 1.85 -4.15 1.69
C LEU A 59 1.36 -2.72 1.51
N THR A 60 1.84 -1.99 0.50
CA THR A 60 1.59 -0.54 0.40
C THR A 60 1.11 -0.15 -0.99
N ALA A 61 2.00 -0.17 -1.98
CA ALA A 61 1.71 0.31 -3.33
C ALA A 61 0.74 -0.61 -4.07
N VAL A 62 0.93 -1.93 -4.00
CA VAL A 62 0.13 -2.91 -4.75
C VAL A 62 -1.36 -2.87 -4.34
N PRO A 63 -1.71 -2.89 -3.04
CA PRO A 63 -3.12 -2.77 -2.61
C PRO A 63 -3.79 -1.50 -3.13
N VAL A 64 -3.10 -0.35 -3.11
CA VAL A 64 -3.63 0.93 -3.58
C VAL A 64 -3.82 0.93 -5.10
N VAL A 65 -2.91 0.32 -5.85
CA VAL A 65 -3.06 0.15 -7.31
C VAL A 65 -4.23 -0.78 -7.64
N ILE A 66 -4.45 -1.83 -6.84
CA ILE A 66 -5.60 -2.71 -7.01
C ILE A 66 -6.90 -1.94 -6.74
N ASP A 67 -7.00 -1.29 -5.58
CA ASP A 67 -8.22 -0.61 -5.13
C ASP A 67 -8.62 0.54 -6.07
N TYR A 68 -7.69 1.43 -6.39
CA TYR A 68 -7.98 2.63 -7.19
C TYR A 68 -7.73 2.47 -8.70
N GLY A 69 -6.89 1.52 -9.10
CA GLY A 69 -6.55 1.29 -10.50
C GLY A 69 -7.41 0.22 -11.16
N VAL A 70 -7.49 -0.97 -10.55
CA VAL A 70 -8.26 -2.10 -11.10
C VAL A 70 -9.76 -1.82 -11.02
N GLY A 71 -10.24 -1.30 -9.88
CA GLY A 71 -11.65 -0.91 -9.72
C GLY A 71 -12.12 0.18 -10.69
N ALA A 72 -11.20 1.02 -11.19
CA ALA A 72 -11.52 2.06 -12.16
C ALA A 72 -11.51 1.58 -13.63
N LEU A 73 -10.73 0.53 -13.94
CA LEU A 73 -10.52 0.06 -15.32
C LEU A 73 -11.30 -1.20 -15.68
N LEU A 74 -11.66 -2.03 -14.70
CA LEU A 74 -12.31 -3.31 -14.92
C LEU A 74 -13.61 -3.41 -14.10
N PRO A 75 -14.65 -4.07 -14.62
CA PRO A 75 -15.86 -4.37 -13.86
C PRO A 75 -15.57 -5.51 -12.86
N ALA A 76 -14.87 -5.19 -11.79
CA ALA A 76 -14.62 -6.08 -10.66
C ALA A 76 -15.58 -5.76 -9.52
N THR A 77 -16.00 -6.78 -8.79
CA THR A 77 -16.81 -6.63 -7.56
C THR A 77 -15.92 -6.25 -6.37
N ASP A 78 -16.50 -5.59 -5.36
CA ASP A 78 -15.80 -5.23 -4.12
C ASP A 78 -15.15 -6.46 -3.45
N ALA A 79 -15.81 -7.62 -3.53
CA ALA A 79 -15.29 -8.87 -2.98
C ALA A 79 -14.03 -9.37 -3.73
N GLU A 80 -13.99 -9.23 -5.05
CA GLU A 80 -12.82 -9.60 -5.87
C GLU A 80 -11.64 -8.65 -5.62
N ILE A 81 -11.90 -7.35 -5.50
CA ILE A 81 -10.89 -6.33 -5.16
C ILE A 81 -10.30 -6.64 -3.77
N LEU A 82 -11.16 -6.86 -2.77
CA LEU A 82 -10.72 -7.17 -1.40
C LEU A 82 -9.95 -8.49 -1.32
N PHE A 83 -10.36 -9.50 -2.10
CA PHE A 83 -9.64 -10.76 -2.20
C PHE A 83 -8.24 -10.58 -2.80
N ALA A 84 -8.12 -9.82 -3.89
CA ALA A 84 -6.84 -9.50 -4.52
C ALA A 84 -5.91 -8.72 -3.57
N ILE A 85 -6.44 -7.73 -2.85
CA ILE A 85 -5.72 -6.98 -1.81
C ILE A 85 -5.24 -7.92 -0.69
N THR A 86 -6.09 -8.85 -0.25
CA THR A 86 -5.74 -9.81 0.80
C THR A 86 -4.63 -10.76 0.36
N ILE A 87 -4.68 -11.26 -0.88
CA ILE A 87 -3.59 -12.05 -1.46
C ILE A 87 -2.30 -11.23 -1.51
N ALA A 88 -2.39 -9.96 -1.92
CA ALA A 88 -1.22 -9.09 -1.95
C ALA A 88 -0.61 -8.92 -0.55
N HIS A 89 -1.44 -8.69 0.47
CA HIS A 89 -0.97 -8.62 1.86
C HIS A 89 -0.31 -9.91 2.32
N LEU A 90 -0.92 -11.07 2.05
CA LEU A 90 -0.36 -12.37 2.41
C LEU A 90 1.00 -12.58 1.73
N ALA A 91 1.11 -12.31 0.43
CA ALA A 91 2.36 -12.39 -0.31
C ALA A 91 3.42 -11.44 0.27
N GLY A 92 3.03 -10.22 0.67
CA GLY A 92 3.90 -9.24 1.29
C GLY A 92 4.47 -9.71 2.64
N VAL A 93 3.61 -10.23 3.52
CA VAL A 93 4.03 -10.80 4.81
C VAL A 93 4.94 -12.01 4.62
N LEU A 94 4.63 -12.91 3.67
CA LEU A 94 5.48 -14.05 3.36
C LEU A 94 6.86 -13.62 2.83
N ALA A 95 6.91 -12.57 2.01
CA ALA A 95 8.17 -12.02 1.53
C ALA A 95 9.01 -11.45 2.68
N ILE A 96 8.39 -10.72 3.61
CA ILE A 96 9.09 -10.22 4.82
C ILE A 96 9.56 -11.39 5.70
N LEU A 97 8.72 -12.39 5.92
CA LEU A 97 9.10 -13.59 6.67
C LEU A 97 10.31 -14.28 6.03
N TYR A 98 10.32 -14.43 4.71
CA TYR A 98 11.46 -14.98 3.99
C TYR A 98 12.71 -14.10 4.16
N ALA A 99 12.56 -12.78 4.09
CA ALA A 99 13.65 -11.84 4.33
C ALA A 99 14.26 -12.02 5.72
N LEU A 100 13.46 -12.32 6.76
CA LEU A 100 13.94 -12.49 8.13
C LEU A 100 14.48 -13.89 8.42
N THR A 101 13.97 -14.91 7.75
CA THR A 101 14.34 -16.32 8.03
C THR A 101 15.51 -16.82 7.19
N LYS A 102 15.72 -16.24 6.00
CA LYS A 102 16.83 -16.57 5.10
C LYS A 102 17.83 -15.42 4.92
N ALA A 103 17.90 -14.51 5.90
CA ALA A 103 18.98 -13.52 6.03
C ALA A 103 20.22 -14.06 6.72
#